data_AF-A0A8T0PEM2-F1
#
_entry.id   AF-A0A8T0PEM2-F1
#
_cell.length_a   1.000
_cell.length_b   1.000
_cell.length_c   1.000
_cell.angle_alpha   90.00
_cell.angle_beta   90.00
_cell.angle_gamma   90.00
#
_symmetry.space_group_name_H-M   'P 1'
#
loop_
_entity.id
_entity.type
_entity.pdbx_description
1 polymer ?
#
loop_
_entity_poly.entity_id
_entity_poly.type
_entity_poly.pdbx_seq_one_letter_code
_entity_poly.pdbx_strand_id
1 'polypeptide(L)'
;MARKKIREYDSKRLLKENLKRLAGIDLTILSAQITQSTDFAELVSQQPWLSTTKLVVKPDMLFGKRGKSGLVALNLDFDQVKEFVKERLGVEVEMGGCKAPITTFIVEPFVPHDQEYYLSIVSERLGSTISFSECGGIEIEENWDKVKTVFLPTEKPMTPDACAPLIATLPLEARGKIGDFIEGVFAVFQDLDFSFMEMNPFTMVNGEPYPLDMRGELDDTAAFKNFKKWGAIEFPLPFGRVLSPTESFIHELDEKTSASLKFTVLNPKGRIWTMVAGGGASVIYADTVGDLGYASELGNYAEYSGAPNEEEVLHYARVVLDVSSHL
;
A
#
# COMPACT_ATOMS: atom_id res chain seq x y z
N MET A 1 12.43 1.19 -10.77
CA MET A 1 11.00 1.11 -10.42
C MET A 1 10.90 1.53 -8.97
N ALA A 2 10.30 2.69 -8.71
CA ALA A 2 10.02 3.08 -7.34
C ALA A 2 8.69 2.41 -6.95
N ARG A 3 8.81 1.34 -6.17
CA ARG A 3 7.66 0.59 -5.67
C ARG A 3 7.02 1.41 -4.56
N LYS A 4 5.78 1.82 -4.76
CA LYS A 4 5.02 2.61 -3.78
C LYS A 4 3.81 1.82 -3.31
N LYS A 5 3.72 1.70 -1.99
CA LYS A 5 2.55 1.14 -1.33
C LYS A 5 1.34 2.05 -1.53
N ILE A 6 0.19 1.43 -1.73
CA ILE A 6 -1.11 2.10 -1.78
C ILE A 6 -1.98 1.59 -0.64
N ARG A 7 -2.98 2.39 -0.27
CA ARG A 7 -3.94 2.01 0.76
C ARG A 7 -4.73 0.77 0.35
N GLU A 8 -5.27 0.06 1.33
CA GLU A 8 -6.14 -1.09 1.09
C GLU A 8 -7.39 -0.67 0.31
N TYR A 9 -7.96 0.50 0.64
CA TYR A 9 -9.07 1.10 -0.09
C TYR A 9 -8.79 1.24 -1.59
N ASP A 10 -7.63 1.80 -1.95
CA ASP A 10 -7.24 1.96 -3.36
C ASP A 10 -6.96 0.62 -4.03
N SER A 11 -6.32 -0.32 -3.33
CA SER A 11 -6.06 -1.66 -3.85
C SER A 11 -7.37 -2.37 -4.24
N LYS A 12 -8.38 -2.32 -3.35
CA LYS A 12 -9.71 -2.91 -3.57
C LYS A 12 -10.49 -2.21 -4.67
N ARG A 13 -10.45 -0.88 -4.73
CA ARG A 13 -11.07 -0.09 -5.79
C ARG A 13 -10.49 -0.45 -7.16
N LEU A 14 -9.17 -0.44 -7.29
CA LEU A 14 -8.49 -0.77 -8.54
C LEU A 14 -8.78 -2.20 -8.99
N LEU A 15 -8.76 -3.17 -8.07
CA LEU A 15 -9.13 -4.54 -8.36
C LEU A 15 -10.56 -4.61 -8.92
N LYS A 16 -11.54 -4.08 -8.19
CA LYS A 16 -12.96 -4.13 -8.56
C LYS A 16 -13.21 -3.56 -9.95
N GLU A 17 -12.73 -2.36 -10.21
CA GLU A 17 -12.96 -1.64 -11.47
C GLU A 17 -12.33 -2.37 -12.66
N ASN A 18 -11.11 -2.87 -12.48
CA ASN A 18 -10.31 -3.40 -13.59
C ASN A 18 -10.52 -4.90 -13.81
N LEU A 19 -10.92 -5.65 -12.79
CA LEU A 19 -11.31 -7.04 -12.95
C LEU A 19 -12.59 -7.16 -13.80
N LYS A 20 -13.55 -6.26 -13.58
CA LYS A 20 -14.74 -6.15 -14.45
C LYS A 20 -14.36 -5.78 -15.89
N ARG A 21 -13.44 -4.83 -16.07
CA ARG A 21 -12.98 -4.39 -17.40
C ARG A 21 -12.21 -5.47 -18.17
N LEU A 22 -11.36 -6.24 -17.49
CA LEU A 22 -10.42 -7.16 -18.13
C LEU A 22 -10.95 -8.60 -18.20
N ALA A 23 -11.67 -9.06 -17.17
CA ALA A 23 -12.12 -10.44 -17.04
C ALA A 23 -13.65 -10.58 -17.04
N GLY A 24 -14.41 -9.47 -17.04
CA GLY A 24 -15.88 -9.52 -16.95
C GLY A 24 -16.40 -9.98 -15.58
N ILE A 25 -15.53 -10.13 -14.59
CA ILE A 25 -15.88 -10.56 -13.23
C ILE A 25 -16.27 -9.31 -12.42
N ASP A 26 -17.55 -9.20 -12.09
CA ASP A 26 -18.10 -8.08 -11.31
C ASP A 26 -18.16 -8.44 -9.82
N LEU A 27 -17.08 -8.12 -9.09
CA LEU A 27 -17.05 -8.33 -7.64
C LEU A 27 -17.77 -7.19 -6.92
N THR A 28 -18.68 -7.57 -6.02
CA THR A 28 -19.42 -6.59 -5.20
C THR A 28 -18.59 -6.16 -3.99
N ILE A 29 -17.36 -5.70 -4.22
CA ILE A 29 -16.49 -5.16 -3.17
C ILE A 29 -17.04 -3.79 -2.75
N LEU A 30 -17.33 -3.64 -1.47
CA LEU A 30 -17.81 -2.41 -0.86
C LEU A 30 -16.81 -1.96 0.19
N SER A 31 -16.29 -0.75 0.02
CA SER A 31 -15.40 -0.11 0.98
C SER A 31 -15.66 1.38 1.02
N ALA A 32 -15.50 1.96 2.19
CA ALA A 32 -15.60 3.39 2.44
C ALA A 32 -14.39 3.81 3.28
N GLN A 33 -13.84 4.99 3.01
CA GLN A 33 -12.73 5.54 3.78
C GLN A 33 -13.24 6.64 4.72
N ILE A 34 -12.75 6.66 5.95
CA ILE A 34 -13.05 7.68 6.95
C ILE A 34 -11.75 8.37 7.36
N THR A 35 -11.75 9.69 7.32
CA THR A 35 -10.67 10.57 7.80
C THR A 35 -11.25 11.64 8.74
N GLN A 36 -10.42 12.56 9.22
CA GLN A 36 -10.86 13.68 10.03
C GLN A 36 -11.85 14.62 9.31
N SER A 37 -11.80 14.69 7.97
CA SER A 37 -12.69 15.55 7.19
C SER A 37 -14.00 14.88 6.79
N THR A 38 -14.21 13.61 7.15
CA THR A 38 -15.40 12.87 6.75
C THR A 38 -16.65 13.34 7.49
N ASP A 39 -17.66 13.77 6.74
CA ASP A 39 -19.03 13.92 7.24
C ASP A 39 -19.75 12.56 7.16
N PHE A 40 -20.17 12.03 8.32
CA PHE A 40 -20.81 10.72 8.39
C PHE A 40 -22.20 10.68 7.73
N ALA A 41 -22.94 11.79 7.71
CA ALA A 41 -24.25 11.85 7.08
C ALA A 41 -24.13 11.85 5.56
N GLU A 42 -23.16 12.61 5.02
CA GLU A 42 -22.83 12.57 3.61
C GLU A 42 -22.32 11.19 3.19
N LEU A 43 -21.43 10.59 3.99
CA LEU A 43 -20.89 9.26 3.71
C LEU A 43 -22.00 8.20 3.59
N VAL A 44 -22.96 8.18 4.51
CA VAL A 44 -24.10 7.26 4.46
C VAL A 44 -25.01 7.55 3.25
N SER A 45 -25.21 8.83 2.90
CA SER A 45 -25.99 9.19 1.72
C SER A 45 -25.35 8.68 0.43
N GLN A 46 -24.02 8.71 0.33
CA GLN A 46 -23.28 8.21 -0.83
C GLN A 46 -23.13 6.68 -0.81
N GLN A 47 -23.09 6.08 0.39
CA GLN A 47 -22.87 4.66 0.62
C GLN A 47 -23.97 4.07 1.54
N PRO A 48 -25.22 3.91 1.05
CA PRO A 48 -26.36 3.51 1.90
C PRO A 48 -26.19 2.15 2.60
N TRP A 49 -25.36 1.27 2.03
CA TRP A 49 -25.07 -0.06 2.60
C TRP A 49 -24.45 0.02 4.00
N LEU A 50 -23.79 1.14 4.34
CA LEU A 50 -23.25 1.37 5.69
C LEU A 50 -24.32 1.25 6.77
N SER A 51 -25.58 1.61 6.47
CA SER A 51 -26.68 1.56 7.45
C SER A 51 -27.48 0.26 7.43
N THR A 52 -27.27 -0.62 6.45
CA THR A 52 -28.14 -1.80 6.23
C THR A 52 -27.44 -3.13 6.47
N THR A 53 -26.11 -3.12 6.63
CA THR A 53 -25.32 -4.32 6.88
C THR A 53 -24.48 -4.19 8.14
N LYS A 54 -24.02 -5.33 8.66
CA LYS A 54 -22.99 -5.35 9.70
C LYS A 54 -21.64 -5.02 9.08
N LEU A 55 -20.77 -4.39 9.85
CA LEU A 55 -19.57 -3.73 9.37
C LEU A 55 -18.31 -4.23 10.08
N VAL A 56 -17.19 -4.05 9.38
CA VAL A 56 -15.83 -4.11 9.88
C VAL A 56 -15.22 -2.73 9.74
N VAL A 57 -14.47 -2.30 10.75
CA VAL A 57 -13.69 -1.07 10.70
C VAL A 57 -12.26 -1.34 11.16
N LYS A 58 -11.29 -0.84 10.40
CA LYS A 58 -9.85 -0.99 10.68
C LYS A 58 -9.05 0.21 10.14
N PRO A 59 -7.91 0.59 10.76
CA PRO A 59 -7.01 1.58 10.19
C PRO A 59 -6.47 1.15 8.83
N ASP A 60 -6.34 2.13 7.92
CA ASP A 60 -5.84 1.97 6.55
C ASP A 60 -4.63 2.88 6.32
N MET A 61 -3.51 2.52 6.96
CA MET A 61 -2.29 3.34 7.03
C MET A 61 -1.01 2.53 6.83
N LEU A 62 -1.04 1.54 5.94
CA LEU A 62 0.12 0.75 5.51
C LEU A 62 0.87 -0.05 6.59
N PHE A 63 0.22 -0.40 7.70
CA PHE A 63 0.79 -1.31 8.70
C PHE A 63 -0.03 -2.58 8.87
N GLY A 64 0.66 -3.69 9.12
CA GLY A 64 0.06 -5.02 9.33
C GLY A 64 -0.35 -5.28 10.79
N LYS A 65 -0.74 -6.52 11.09
CA LYS A 65 -1.04 -7.01 12.46
C LYS A 65 -2.09 -6.20 13.23
N ARG A 66 -3.02 -5.56 12.50
CA ARG A 66 -4.14 -4.75 13.04
C ARG A 66 -5.01 -5.56 14.00
N GLY A 67 -5.37 -6.79 13.63
CA GLY A 67 -6.20 -7.68 14.47
C GLY A 67 -5.54 -8.01 15.81
N LYS A 68 -4.24 -8.36 15.80
CA LYS A 68 -3.45 -8.64 17.01
C LYS A 68 -3.27 -7.42 17.92
N SER A 69 -3.48 -6.21 17.40
CA SER A 69 -3.29 -4.94 18.10
C SER A 69 -4.61 -4.33 18.60
N GLY A 70 -5.74 -5.03 18.49
CA GLY A 70 -7.05 -4.50 18.89
C GLY A 70 -7.54 -3.33 18.02
N LEU A 71 -6.97 -3.17 16.83
CA LEU A 71 -7.29 -2.12 15.87
C LEU A 71 -8.27 -2.58 14.79
N VAL A 72 -8.93 -3.71 14.99
CA VAL A 72 -10.00 -4.20 14.11
C VAL A 72 -11.23 -4.45 14.97
N ALA A 73 -12.35 -3.84 14.59
CA ALA A 73 -13.65 -4.18 15.15
C ALA A 73 -14.53 -4.82 14.07
N LEU A 74 -15.22 -5.89 14.47
CA LEU A 74 -16.01 -6.75 13.60
C LEU A 74 -17.48 -6.73 14.03
N ASN A 75 -18.37 -7.05 13.09
CA ASN A 75 -19.81 -7.23 13.33
C ASN A 75 -20.49 -6.02 14.01
N LEU A 76 -20.10 -4.81 13.61
CA LEU A 76 -20.64 -3.56 14.14
C LEU A 76 -21.82 -3.06 13.29
N ASP A 77 -22.72 -2.28 13.89
CA ASP A 77 -23.55 -1.35 13.11
C ASP A 77 -22.82 -0.01 12.89
N PHE A 78 -23.40 0.89 12.09
CA PHE A 78 -22.76 2.15 11.75
C PHE A 78 -22.59 3.11 12.94
N ASP A 79 -23.49 3.06 13.93
CA ASP A 79 -23.36 3.88 15.14
C ASP A 79 -22.15 3.44 15.96
N GLN A 80 -21.97 2.13 16.11
CA GLN A 80 -20.78 1.55 16.75
C GLN A 80 -19.49 1.84 15.97
N VAL A 81 -19.52 1.86 14.63
CA VAL A 81 -18.37 2.27 13.82
C VAL A 81 -17.98 3.73 14.09
N LYS A 82 -18.97 4.65 14.18
CA LYS A 82 -18.71 6.06 14.51
C LYS A 82 -18.06 6.21 15.88
N GLU A 83 -18.53 5.47 16.88
CA GLU A 83 -17.93 5.45 18.22
C GLU A 83 -16.49 4.93 18.17
N PHE A 84 -16.27 3.78 17.52
CA PHE A 84 -14.94 3.18 17.38
C PHE A 84 -13.93 4.13 16.73
N VAL A 85 -14.33 4.82 15.66
CA VAL A 85 -13.49 5.80 14.95
C VAL A 85 -13.23 7.02 15.83
N LYS A 86 -14.26 7.58 16.48
CA LYS A 86 -14.14 8.77 17.32
C LYS A 86 -13.17 8.57 18.49
N GLU A 87 -13.13 7.37 19.06
CA GLU A 87 -12.21 7.02 20.15
C GLU A 87 -10.74 6.91 19.71
N ARG A 88 -10.48 6.64 18.43
CA ARG A 88 -9.14 6.25 17.93
C ARG A 88 -8.53 7.25 16.95
N LEU A 89 -9.35 8.01 16.25
CA LEU A 89 -8.88 9.03 15.31
C LEU A 89 -8.07 10.10 16.06
N GLY A 90 -6.85 10.33 15.62
CA GLY A 90 -5.87 11.22 16.26
C GLY A 90 -5.12 10.60 17.44
N VAL A 91 -5.50 9.40 17.91
CA VAL A 91 -4.79 8.72 19.00
C VAL A 91 -3.50 8.10 18.46
N GLU A 92 -2.39 8.38 19.15
CA GLU A 92 -1.10 7.79 18.83
C GLU A 92 -1.05 6.31 19.16
N VAL A 93 -0.60 5.51 18.19
CA VAL A 93 -0.33 4.08 18.38
C VAL A 93 1.10 3.77 17.97
N GLU A 94 1.67 2.75 18.59
CA GLU A 94 3.01 2.25 18.27
C GLU A 94 2.90 0.96 17.46
N MET A 95 3.41 0.97 16.23
CA MET A 95 3.42 -0.17 15.32
C MET A 95 4.81 -0.30 14.70
N GLY A 96 5.44 -1.46 14.87
CA GLY A 96 6.74 -1.74 14.24
C GLY A 96 7.87 -0.80 14.67
N GLY A 97 7.83 -0.28 15.90
CA GLY A 97 8.81 0.68 16.44
C GLY A 97 8.58 2.13 16.05
N CYS A 98 7.51 2.41 15.29
CA CYS A 98 7.09 3.77 14.93
C CYS A 98 5.85 4.18 15.73
N LYS A 99 5.82 5.41 16.25
CA LYS A 99 4.66 5.99 16.93
C LYS A 99 4.05 7.10 16.09
N ALA A 100 2.76 6.99 15.78
CA ALA A 100 2.03 8.03 15.04
C ALA A 100 0.51 7.99 15.32
N PRO A 101 -0.20 9.11 15.12
CA PRO A 101 -1.66 9.16 15.25
C PRO A 101 -2.37 8.37 14.15
N ILE A 102 -3.52 7.77 14.47
CA ILE A 102 -4.41 7.18 13.46
C ILE A 102 -5.19 8.28 12.75
N THR A 103 -5.04 8.40 11.43
CA THR A 103 -5.70 9.46 10.62
C THR A 103 -6.73 8.93 9.64
N THR A 104 -6.68 7.63 9.32
CA THR A 104 -7.47 7.04 8.23
C THR A 104 -7.94 5.64 8.58
N PHE A 105 -9.23 5.39 8.34
CA PHE A 105 -9.88 4.09 8.50
C PHE A 105 -10.52 3.64 7.20
N ILE A 106 -10.63 2.32 7.02
CA ILE A 106 -11.48 1.68 6.02
C ILE A 106 -12.63 0.97 6.73
N VAL A 107 -13.84 1.11 6.18
CA VAL A 107 -15.06 0.44 6.63
C VAL A 107 -15.59 -0.43 5.50
N GLU A 108 -15.98 -1.65 5.83
CA GLU A 108 -16.40 -2.67 4.88
C GLU A 108 -17.52 -3.52 5.47
N PRO A 109 -18.34 -4.22 4.65
CA PRO A 109 -19.28 -5.20 5.17
C PRO A 109 -18.56 -6.30 5.96
N PHE A 110 -19.16 -6.68 7.09
CA PHE A 110 -18.81 -7.89 7.80
C PHE A 110 -19.32 -9.10 6.99
N VAL A 111 -18.38 -9.97 6.63
CA VAL A 111 -18.66 -11.18 5.86
C VAL A 111 -18.47 -12.37 6.80
N PRO A 112 -19.54 -13.05 7.25
CA PRO A 112 -19.41 -14.33 7.93
C PRO A 112 -18.83 -15.37 6.96
N HIS A 113 -17.78 -16.07 7.37
CA HIS A 113 -17.11 -17.08 6.54
C HIS A 113 -16.39 -18.11 7.42
N ASP A 114 -16.26 -19.32 6.89
CA ASP A 114 -15.53 -20.43 7.55
C ASP A 114 -14.22 -20.76 6.85
N GLN A 115 -13.99 -20.20 5.65
CA GLN A 115 -12.86 -20.52 4.79
C GLN A 115 -12.13 -19.26 4.36
N GLU A 116 -10.83 -19.24 4.56
CA GLU A 116 -9.93 -18.15 4.17
C GLU A 116 -8.88 -18.67 3.20
N TYR A 117 -8.67 -17.94 2.11
CA TYR A 117 -7.67 -18.22 1.08
C TYR A 117 -6.60 -17.15 1.08
N TYR A 118 -5.42 -17.53 0.61
CA TYR A 118 -4.29 -16.64 0.40
C TYR A 118 -3.96 -16.55 -1.09
N LEU A 119 -3.73 -15.34 -1.58
CA LEU A 119 -3.19 -15.07 -2.91
C LEU A 119 -2.13 -13.97 -2.81
N SER A 120 -0.96 -14.19 -3.42
CA SER A 120 0.07 -13.16 -3.58
C SER A 120 0.67 -13.21 -4.98
N ILE A 121 0.94 -12.03 -5.55
CA ILE A 121 1.64 -11.85 -6.82
C ILE A 121 2.78 -10.87 -6.60
N VAL A 122 4.00 -11.29 -6.93
CA VAL A 122 5.22 -10.48 -6.74
C VAL A 122 5.92 -10.32 -8.09
N SER A 123 6.24 -9.08 -8.45
CA SER A 123 7.06 -8.78 -9.63
C SER A 123 8.54 -9.06 -9.35
N GLU A 124 9.15 -9.87 -10.20
CA GLU A 124 10.55 -10.22 -10.18
C GLU A 124 11.26 -9.77 -11.47
N ARG A 125 12.58 -9.91 -11.50
CA ARG A 125 13.41 -9.45 -12.63
C ARG A 125 13.01 -10.10 -13.97
N LEU A 126 12.66 -11.39 -13.95
CA LEU A 126 12.41 -12.18 -15.16
C LEU A 126 10.95 -12.62 -15.31
N GLY A 127 10.05 -12.09 -14.48
CA GLY A 127 8.67 -12.52 -14.47
C GLY A 127 7.92 -12.14 -13.20
N SER A 128 6.96 -12.97 -12.83
CA SER A 128 6.16 -12.80 -11.63
C SER A 128 5.94 -14.13 -10.94
N THR A 129 6.02 -14.10 -9.62
CA THR A 129 5.74 -15.26 -8.77
C THR A 129 4.33 -15.13 -8.22
N ILE A 130 3.51 -16.16 -8.44
CA ILE A 130 2.13 -16.24 -7.98
C ILE A 130 2.06 -17.35 -6.94
N SER A 131 1.61 -17.00 -5.74
CA SER A 131 1.47 -17.93 -4.62
C SER A 131 0.01 -18.00 -4.17
N PHE A 132 -0.47 -19.21 -3.91
CA PHE A 132 -1.85 -19.47 -3.49
C PHE A 132 -1.88 -20.52 -2.36
N SER A 133 -2.80 -20.36 -1.41
CA SER A 133 -3.08 -21.38 -0.40
C SER A 133 -4.55 -21.42 0.00
N GLU A 134 -5.01 -22.61 0.39
CA GLU A 134 -6.30 -22.87 1.03
C GLU A 134 -6.29 -22.57 2.54
N CYS A 135 -5.16 -22.15 3.10
CA CYS A 135 -5.01 -21.80 4.51
C CYS A 135 -4.56 -20.34 4.64
N GLY A 136 -5.45 -19.39 4.28
CA GLY A 136 -5.18 -17.96 4.40
C GLY A 136 -5.34 -17.41 5.81
N GLY A 137 -5.24 -16.08 5.91
CA GLY A 137 -5.54 -15.33 7.12
C GLY A 137 -4.43 -15.33 8.14
N ILE A 138 -4.81 -15.35 9.43
CA ILE A 138 -3.86 -15.21 10.54
C ILE A 138 -2.92 -16.40 10.70
N GLU A 139 -3.30 -17.58 10.17
CA GLU A 139 -2.57 -18.84 10.31
C GLU A 139 -1.62 -19.12 9.13
N ILE A 140 -1.57 -18.26 8.11
CA ILE A 140 -0.75 -18.49 6.91
C ILE A 140 0.74 -18.67 7.25
N GLU A 141 1.25 -17.93 8.24
CA GLU A 141 2.67 -17.98 8.64
C GLU A 141 3.05 -19.37 9.18
N GLU A 142 2.11 -20.06 9.82
CA GLU A 142 2.29 -21.41 10.39
C GLU A 142 2.06 -22.52 9.35
N ASN A 143 1.41 -22.19 8.23
CA ASN A 143 1.00 -23.13 7.18
C ASN A 143 1.72 -22.87 5.85
N TRP A 144 2.94 -22.30 5.89
CA TRP A 144 3.68 -21.92 4.68
C TRP A 144 4.00 -23.12 3.76
N ASP A 145 4.11 -24.32 4.32
CA ASP A 145 4.28 -25.58 3.60
C ASP A 145 3.10 -25.92 2.68
N LYS A 146 1.92 -25.34 2.94
CA LYS A 146 0.71 -25.48 2.11
C LYS A 146 0.59 -24.41 1.03
N VAL A 147 1.53 -23.47 0.94
CA VAL A 147 1.55 -22.45 -0.11
C VAL A 147 2.11 -23.07 -1.39
N LYS A 148 1.31 -23.02 -2.45
CA LYS A 148 1.74 -23.41 -3.79
C LYS A 148 2.16 -22.19 -4.56
N THR A 149 3.20 -22.35 -5.38
CA THR A 149 3.79 -21.25 -6.12
C THR A 149 4.03 -21.64 -7.57
N VAL A 150 3.73 -20.73 -8.48
CA VAL A 150 4.10 -20.82 -9.90
C VAL A 150 4.84 -19.56 -10.30
N PHE A 151 5.80 -19.70 -11.22
CA PHE A 151 6.52 -18.58 -11.81
C PHE A 151 6.08 -18.40 -13.26
N LEU A 152 5.65 -17.18 -13.59
CA LEU A 152 5.32 -16.77 -14.95
C LEU A 152 6.41 -15.85 -15.50
N PRO A 153 7.10 -16.23 -16.59
CA PRO A 153 8.06 -15.34 -17.23
C PRO A 153 7.43 -14.03 -17.72
N THR A 154 8.25 -12.99 -17.85
CA THR A 154 7.84 -11.68 -18.39
C THR A 154 7.04 -11.83 -19.70
N GLU A 155 6.01 -11.00 -19.87
CA GLU A 155 5.09 -10.99 -21.03
C GLU A 155 4.24 -12.26 -21.23
N LYS A 156 4.30 -13.24 -20.31
CA LYS A 156 3.37 -14.38 -20.34
C LYS A 156 2.10 -14.06 -19.57
N PRO A 157 0.91 -14.37 -20.13
CA PRO A 157 -0.34 -14.30 -19.38
C PRO A 157 -0.44 -15.48 -18.41
N MET A 158 -1.29 -15.35 -17.39
CA MET A 158 -1.77 -16.52 -16.65
C MET A 158 -2.78 -17.26 -17.53
N THR A 159 -2.53 -18.54 -17.77
CA THR A 159 -3.44 -19.43 -18.51
C THR A 159 -4.00 -20.50 -17.57
N PRO A 160 -5.09 -21.20 -17.95
CA PRO A 160 -5.62 -22.29 -17.14
C PRO A 160 -4.58 -23.36 -16.80
N ASP A 161 -3.72 -23.72 -17.76
CA ASP A 161 -2.64 -24.70 -17.54
C ASP A 161 -1.58 -24.19 -16.55
N ALA A 162 -1.25 -22.90 -16.59
CA ALA A 162 -0.30 -22.30 -15.66
C ALA A 162 -0.91 -22.11 -14.25
N CYS A 163 -2.22 -21.90 -14.17
CA CYS A 163 -2.95 -21.76 -12.91
C CYS A 163 -3.24 -23.11 -12.24
N ALA A 164 -3.40 -24.18 -13.03
CA ALA A 164 -3.79 -25.51 -12.57
C ALA A 164 -2.99 -26.04 -11.35
N PRO A 165 -1.65 -25.87 -11.25
CA PRO A 165 -0.89 -26.31 -10.08
C PRO A 165 -1.34 -25.63 -8.77
N LEU A 166 -1.72 -24.35 -8.82
CA LEU A 166 -2.17 -23.59 -7.66
C LEU A 166 -3.48 -24.17 -7.12
N ILE A 167 -4.43 -24.43 -8.00
CA ILE A 167 -5.82 -24.79 -7.66
C ILE A 167 -6.10 -26.30 -7.66
N ALA A 168 -5.08 -27.15 -7.87
CA ALA A 168 -5.25 -28.59 -8.06
C ALA A 168 -5.92 -29.33 -6.89
N THR A 169 -5.78 -28.83 -5.66
CA THR A 169 -6.32 -29.46 -4.44
C THR A 169 -7.70 -28.95 -4.07
N LEU A 170 -8.16 -27.86 -4.68
CA LEU A 170 -9.47 -27.30 -4.43
C LEU A 170 -10.58 -28.27 -4.87
N PRO A 171 -11.73 -28.28 -4.18
CA PRO A 171 -12.95 -28.93 -4.65
C PRO A 171 -13.35 -28.44 -6.06
N LEU A 172 -13.96 -29.31 -6.85
CA LEU A 172 -14.37 -29.01 -8.24
C LEU A 172 -15.25 -27.76 -8.34
N GLU A 173 -16.11 -27.54 -7.36
CA GLU A 173 -17.06 -26.41 -7.29
C GLU A 173 -16.36 -25.05 -7.13
N ALA A 174 -15.24 -25.00 -6.40
CA ALA A 174 -14.48 -23.77 -6.16
C ALA A 174 -13.35 -23.57 -7.19
N ARG A 175 -12.82 -24.66 -7.76
CA ARG A 175 -11.65 -24.65 -8.63
C ARG A 175 -11.82 -23.73 -9.84
N GLY A 176 -12.94 -23.81 -10.55
CA GLY A 176 -13.19 -22.96 -11.72
C GLY A 176 -13.23 -21.48 -11.36
N LYS A 177 -14.02 -21.13 -10.34
CA LYS A 177 -14.18 -19.73 -9.89
C LYS A 177 -12.89 -19.12 -9.37
N ILE A 178 -12.12 -19.85 -8.57
CA ILE A 178 -10.83 -19.37 -8.07
C ILE A 178 -9.79 -19.30 -9.20
N GLY A 179 -9.82 -20.24 -10.16
CA GLY A 179 -8.95 -20.19 -11.34
C GLY A 179 -9.19 -18.94 -12.19
N ASP A 180 -10.44 -18.70 -12.59
CA ASP A 180 -10.87 -17.51 -13.35
C ASP A 180 -10.49 -16.22 -12.60
N PHE A 181 -10.64 -16.22 -11.28
CA PHE A 181 -10.25 -15.10 -10.44
C PHE A 181 -8.74 -14.87 -10.46
N ILE A 182 -7.91 -15.88 -10.22
CA ILE A 182 -6.44 -15.74 -10.25
C ILE A 182 -5.96 -15.24 -11.61
N GLU A 183 -6.53 -15.75 -12.70
CA GLU A 183 -6.25 -15.29 -14.07
C GLU A 183 -6.60 -13.80 -14.24
N GLY A 184 -7.79 -13.39 -13.82
CA GLY A 184 -8.23 -12.00 -13.87
C GLY A 184 -7.40 -11.07 -12.98
N VAL A 185 -7.06 -11.49 -11.75
CA VAL A 185 -6.19 -10.72 -10.84
C VAL A 185 -4.81 -10.53 -11.45
N PHE A 186 -4.25 -11.56 -12.08
CA PHE A 186 -2.96 -11.44 -12.76
C PHE A 186 -3.03 -10.49 -13.97
N ALA A 187 -4.12 -10.49 -14.74
CA ALA A 187 -4.32 -9.52 -15.81
C ALA A 187 -4.39 -8.08 -15.27
N VAL A 188 -5.09 -7.85 -14.15
CA VAL A 188 -5.13 -6.55 -13.45
C VAL A 188 -3.73 -6.15 -12.97
N PHE A 189 -2.99 -7.08 -12.38
CA PHE A 189 -1.63 -6.87 -11.89
C PHE A 189 -0.70 -6.34 -12.99
N GLN A 190 -0.72 -6.98 -14.17
CA GLN A 190 0.07 -6.55 -15.32
C GLN A 190 -0.42 -5.23 -15.93
N ASP A 191 -1.73 -5.06 -16.11
CA ASP A 191 -2.30 -3.91 -16.81
C ASP A 191 -2.15 -2.58 -16.05
N LEU A 192 -2.09 -2.64 -14.72
CA LEU A 192 -1.97 -1.48 -13.84
C LEU A 192 -0.56 -1.24 -13.30
N ASP A 193 0.43 -2.02 -13.74
CA ASP A 193 1.82 -1.95 -13.26
C ASP A 193 1.93 -2.12 -11.73
N PHE A 194 1.23 -3.11 -11.18
CA PHE A 194 1.51 -3.58 -9.84
C PHE A 194 2.89 -4.23 -9.79
N SER A 195 3.61 -3.96 -8.72
CA SER A 195 4.85 -4.67 -8.35
C SER A 195 4.60 -5.70 -7.25
N PHE A 196 3.53 -5.53 -6.47
CA PHE A 196 3.10 -6.47 -5.44
C PHE A 196 1.58 -6.39 -5.24
N MET A 197 0.95 -7.55 -5.08
CA MET A 197 -0.45 -7.66 -4.66
C MET A 197 -0.61 -8.85 -3.73
N GLU A 198 -1.21 -8.64 -2.57
CA GLU A 198 -1.50 -9.71 -1.59
C GLU A 198 -2.94 -9.59 -1.13
N MET A 199 -3.66 -10.72 -1.09
CA MET A 199 -4.96 -10.88 -0.47
C MET A 199 -4.84 -11.91 0.63
N ASN A 200 -4.84 -11.45 1.88
CA ASN A 200 -4.59 -12.29 3.04
C ASN A 200 -5.47 -11.89 4.24
N PRO A 201 -6.75 -12.31 4.27
CA PRO A 201 -7.36 -13.32 3.40
C PRO A 201 -8.30 -12.76 2.33
N PHE A 202 -8.68 -13.63 1.38
CA PHE A 202 -9.96 -13.53 0.69
C PHE A 202 -10.83 -14.76 1.00
N THR A 203 -12.14 -14.63 0.85
CA THR A 203 -13.10 -15.73 1.07
C THR A 203 -14.05 -15.87 -0.13
N MET A 204 -15.02 -16.78 -0.06
CA MET A 204 -16.05 -16.96 -1.08
C MET A 204 -17.40 -16.52 -0.53
N VAL A 205 -18.07 -15.60 -1.22
CA VAL A 205 -19.41 -15.09 -0.86
C VAL A 205 -20.33 -15.35 -2.04
N ASN A 206 -21.38 -16.15 -1.83
CA ASN A 206 -22.31 -16.56 -2.88
C ASN A 206 -21.62 -17.16 -4.12
N GLY A 207 -20.52 -17.89 -3.91
CA GLY A 207 -19.74 -18.53 -4.99
C GLY A 207 -18.77 -17.60 -5.72
N GLU A 208 -18.64 -16.34 -5.29
CA GLU A 208 -17.68 -15.38 -5.86
C GLU A 208 -16.59 -15.01 -4.85
N PRO A 209 -15.33 -14.79 -5.29
CA PRO A 209 -14.27 -14.33 -4.41
C PRO A 209 -14.52 -12.95 -3.80
N TYR A 210 -14.19 -12.79 -2.53
CA TYR A 210 -14.31 -11.54 -1.78
C TYR A 210 -13.05 -11.27 -0.95
N PRO A 211 -12.21 -10.29 -1.34
CA PRO A 211 -11.03 -9.90 -0.59
C PRO A 211 -11.38 -9.26 0.76
N LEU A 212 -10.99 -9.88 1.87
CA LEU A 212 -11.20 -9.36 3.22
C LEU A 212 -10.06 -8.44 3.65
N ASP A 213 -8.83 -8.77 3.26
CA ASP A 213 -7.65 -7.92 3.38
C ASP A 213 -6.94 -7.82 2.04
N MET A 214 -6.40 -6.65 1.72
CA MET A 214 -5.61 -6.48 0.52
C MET A 214 -4.43 -5.53 0.76
N ARG A 215 -3.28 -5.85 0.17
CA ARG A 215 -2.13 -4.96 0.06
C ARG A 215 -1.71 -4.84 -1.38
N GLY A 216 -1.32 -3.63 -1.78
CA GLY A 216 -0.88 -3.34 -3.14
C GLY A 216 0.35 -2.44 -3.14
N GLU A 217 1.23 -2.67 -4.11
CA GLU A 217 2.31 -1.76 -4.48
C GLU A 217 2.30 -1.52 -5.99
N LEU A 218 2.36 -0.26 -6.41
CA LEU A 218 2.45 0.14 -7.82
C LEU A 218 3.86 0.62 -8.14
N ASP A 219 4.27 0.50 -9.40
CA ASP A 219 5.44 1.23 -9.92
C ASP A 219 5.04 2.66 -10.24
N ASP A 220 5.31 3.62 -9.34
CA ASP A 220 4.88 5.02 -9.48
C ASP A 220 5.37 5.68 -10.78
N THR A 221 6.48 5.20 -11.35
CA THR A 221 7.02 5.66 -12.63
C THR A 221 6.10 5.35 -13.81
N ALA A 222 5.13 4.45 -13.64
CA ALA A 222 4.09 4.13 -14.62
C ALA A 222 2.87 5.07 -14.57
N ALA A 223 2.85 6.07 -13.67
CA ALA A 223 1.73 7.01 -13.53
C ALA A 223 1.35 7.69 -14.85
N PHE A 224 2.33 8.07 -15.68
CA PHE A 224 2.08 8.77 -16.95
C PHE A 224 1.23 7.98 -17.93
N LYS A 225 1.31 6.63 -17.92
CA LYS A 225 0.49 5.76 -18.78
C LYS A 225 -0.76 5.25 -18.10
N ASN A 226 -0.77 5.21 -16.76
CA ASN A 226 -1.89 4.69 -15.97
C ASN A 226 -2.80 5.75 -15.35
N PHE A 227 -2.56 7.04 -15.54
CA PHE A 227 -3.33 8.12 -14.88
C PHE A 227 -4.85 7.96 -14.99
N LYS A 228 -5.37 7.52 -16.14
CA LYS A 228 -6.81 7.25 -16.33
C LYS A 228 -7.31 6.03 -15.57
N LYS A 229 -6.48 4.99 -15.44
CA LYS A 229 -6.82 3.72 -14.81
C LYS A 229 -6.67 3.79 -13.30
N TRP A 230 -5.66 4.51 -12.81
CA TRP A 230 -5.42 4.70 -11.38
C TRP A 230 -6.36 5.74 -10.77
N GLY A 231 -6.76 6.75 -11.55
CA GLY A 231 -7.55 7.87 -11.04
C GLY A 231 -6.73 8.72 -10.07
N ALA A 232 -7.40 9.29 -9.06
CA ALA A 232 -6.76 10.08 -8.01
C ALA A 232 -6.17 9.17 -6.93
N ILE A 233 -5.13 8.41 -7.29
CA ILE A 233 -4.44 7.54 -6.33
C ILE A 233 -3.47 8.35 -5.46
N GLU A 234 -3.40 7.99 -4.19
CA GLU A 234 -2.43 8.56 -3.25
C GLU A 234 -1.37 7.52 -2.90
N PHE A 235 -0.11 7.95 -2.79
CA PHE A 235 1.00 7.14 -2.29
C PHE A 235 1.34 7.58 -0.86
N PRO A 236 0.64 7.04 0.16
CA PRO A 236 0.88 7.46 1.53
C PRO A 236 2.30 7.09 1.97
N LEU A 237 2.84 7.92 2.86
CA LEU A 237 4.12 7.65 3.50
C LEU A 237 4.02 6.43 4.42
N PRO A 238 5.15 5.77 4.72
CA PRO A 238 5.19 4.75 5.75
C PRO A 238 4.63 5.26 7.08
N PHE A 239 3.91 4.40 7.80
CA PHE A 239 3.38 4.73 9.12
C PHE A 239 4.48 5.27 10.05
N GLY A 240 4.19 6.35 10.78
CA GLY A 240 5.17 7.05 11.62
C GLY A 240 5.86 8.23 10.93
N ARG A 241 5.82 8.31 9.60
CA ARG A 241 6.48 9.38 8.86
C ARG A 241 5.48 10.48 8.50
N VAL A 242 5.77 11.68 8.98
CA VAL A 242 5.13 12.93 8.52
C VAL A 242 6.23 13.78 7.91
N LEU A 243 6.03 14.29 6.70
CA LEU A 243 6.98 15.22 6.11
C LEU A 243 6.93 16.51 6.92
N SER A 244 8.11 16.98 7.33
CA SER A 244 8.28 18.36 7.76
C SER A 244 7.90 19.33 6.62
N PRO A 245 7.54 20.59 6.91
CA PRO A 245 7.25 21.58 5.88
C PRO A 245 8.35 21.68 4.81
N THR A 246 9.60 21.53 5.26
CA THR A 246 10.79 21.52 4.41
C THR A 246 10.85 20.30 3.49
N GLU A 247 10.60 19.09 4.01
CA GLU A 247 10.56 17.88 3.19
C GLU A 247 9.41 17.92 2.18
N SER A 248 8.23 18.43 2.58
CA SER A 248 7.08 18.61 1.68
C SER A 248 7.42 19.56 0.53
N PHE A 249 8.07 20.69 0.82
CA PHE A 249 8.47 21.64 -0.22
C PHE A 249 9.42 21.01 -1.25
N ILE A 250 10.42 20.24 -0.81
CA ILE A 250 11.34 19.54 -1.73
C ILE A 250 10.61 18.45 -2.50
N HIS A 251 9.70 17.71 -1.85
CA HIS A 251 8.90 16.68 -2.51
C HIS A 251 8.03 17.27 -3.63
N GLU A 252 7.37 18.41 -3.40
CA GLU A 252 6.58 19.10 -4.43
C GLU A 252 7.45 19.65 -5.58
N LEU A 253 8.70 20.04 -5.29
CA LEU A 253 9.64 20.49 -6.31
C LEU A 253 10.10 19.32 -7.19
N ASP A 254 10.42 18.19 -6.56
CA ASP A 254 10.78 16.91 -7.21
C ASP A 254 9.69 16.40 -8.16
N GLU A 255 8.41 16.52 -7.79
CA GLU A 255 7.28 16.13 -8.66
C GLU A 255 7.13 17.01 -9.92
N LYS A 256 7.70 18.22 -9.93
CA LYS A 256 7.55 19.19 -11.02
C LYS A 256 8.77 19.27 -11.93
N THR A 257 9.82 18.52 -11.64
CA THR A 257 11.06 18.53 -12.41
C THR A 257 11.37 17.17 -13.02
N SER A 258 12.21 17.16 -14.06
CA SER A 258 12.81 15.94 -14.60
C SER A 258 14.08 15.52 -13.85
N ALA A 259 14.62 16.41 -13.01
CA ALA A 259 15.69 16.09 -12.07
C ALA A 259 15.17 15.20 -10.92
N SER A 260 16.08 14.73 -10.07
CA SER A 260 15.73 14.08 -8.81
C SER A 260 16.17 14.96 -7.67
N LEU A 261 15.25 15.27 -6.75
CA LEU A 261 15.49 16.08 -5.57
C LEU A 261 14.92 15.34 -4.36
N LYS A 262 15.78 14.71 -3.55
CA LYS A 262 15.33 13.98 -2.34
C LYS A 262 15.95 14.59 -1.10
N PHE A 263 15.10 14.97 -0.16
CA PHE A 263 15.50 15.50 1.12
C PHE A 263 14.77 14.76 2.25
N THR A 264 15.49 14.34 3.28
CA THR A 264 14.92 13.69 4.46
C THR A 264 15.66 14.12 5.71
N VAL A 265 14.94 14.59 6.72
CA VAL A 265 15.52 14.98 8.01
C VAL A 265 15.67 13.72 8.87
N LEU A 266 16.88 13.46 9.34
CA LEU A 266 17.21 12.31 10.20
C LEU A 266 17.31 12.74 11.66
N ASN A 267 18.10 13.80 11.91
CA ASN A 267 18.26 14.38 13.23
C ASN A 267 18.24 15.92 13.11
N PRO A 268 17.14 16.59 13.49
CA PRO A 268 17.08 18.06 13.45
C PRO A 268 18.17 18.76 14.27
N LYS A 269 18.77 18.07 15.26
CA LYS A 269 19.88 18.57 16.09
C LYS A 269 21.26 18.09 15.61
N GLY A 270 21.32 17.47 14.44
CA GLY A 270 22.57 17.01 13.84
C GLY A 270 23.47 18.19 13.50
N ARG A 271 24.78 18.01 13.64
CA ARG A 271 25.79 19.02 13.26
C ARG A 271 26.35 18.81 11.86
N ILE A 272 26.10 17.65 11.25
CA ILE A 272 26.58 17.30 9.92
C ILE A 272 25.39 17.36 8.96
N TRP A 273 25.42 18.32 8.03
CA TRP A 273 24.41 18.47 6.99
C TRP A 273 25.03 18.29 5.62
N THR A 274 24.34 17.57 4.75
CA THR A 274 24.86 17.19 3.43
C THR A 274 23.97 17.73 2.31
N MET A 275 24.60 18.14 1.21
CA MET A 275 23.97 18.50 -0.05
C MET A 275 24.81 17.88 -1.16
N VAL A 276 24.51 16.63 -1.51
CA VAL A 276 25.36 15.81 -2.39
C VAL A 276 24.71 15.68 -3.76
N ALA A 277 25.52 15.84 -4.81
CA ALA A 277 25.09 15.57 -6.18
C ALA A 277 25.17 14.07 -6.50
N GLY A 278 24.05 13.46 -6.89
CA GLY A 278 23.97 12.06 -7.30
C GLY A 278 23.59 11.09 -6.18
N GLY A 279 22.53 10.30 -6.41
CA GLY A 279 22.03 9.30 -5.45
C GLY A 279 23.06 8.23 -5.02
N GLY A 280 24.00 7.85 -5.90
CA GLY A 280 25.07 6.92 -5.50
C GLY A 280 26.09 7.57 -4.56
N ALA A 281 26.43 8.85 -4.82
CA ALA A 281 27.36 9.58 -3.97
C ALA A 281 26.73 9.90 -2.61
N SER A 282 25.46 10.32 -2.55
CA SER A 282 24.77 10.63 -1.29
C SER A 282 24.80 9.47 -0.30
N VAL A 283 24.65 8.23 -0.78
CA VAL A 283 24.78 7.02 0.06
C VAL A 283 26.22 6.86 0.55
N ILE A 284 27.22 6.95 -0.32
CA ILE A 284 28.64 6.83 0.07
C ILE A 284 29.03 7.86 1.13
N TYR A 285 28.57 9.11 1.00
CA TYR A 285 28.83 10.14 2.00
C TYR A 285 28.14 9.84 3.33
N ALA A 286 26.88 9.38 3.32
CA ALA A 286 26.17 8.99 4.53
C ALA A 286 26.85 7.79 5.24
N ASP A 287 27.24 6.76 4.49
CA ASP A 287 27.97 5.60 5.01
C ASP A 287 29.31 6.04 5.62
N THR A 288 30.06 6.91 4.94
CA THR A 288 31.33 7.42 5.46
C THR A 288 31.16 8.19 6.78
N VAL A 289 30.11 9.01 6.90
CA VAL A 289 29.79 9.70 8.17
C VAL A 289 29.49 8.67 9.28
N GLY A 290 28.77 7.60 8.94
CA GLY A 290 28.47 6.50 9.85
C GLY A 290 29.71 5.73 10.29
N ASP A 291 30.56 5.33 9.35
CA ASP A 291 31.80 4.58 9.57
C ASP A 291 32.81 5.36 10.43
N LEU A 292 32.80 6.69 10.32
CA LEU A 292 33.61 7.57 11.17
C LEU A 292 33.00 7.80 12.57
N GLY A 293 31.88 7.17 12.89
CA GLY A 293 31.24 7.21 14.21
C GLY A 293 30.28 8.39 14.43
N TYR A 294 29.90 9.12 13.39
CA TYR A 294 29.07 10.32 13.49
C TYR A 294 27.63 10.12 12.97
N ALA A 295 27.17 8.87 12.85
CA ALA A 295 25.82 8.55 12.37
C ALA A 295 24.71 9.30 13.13
N SER A 296 24.82 9.41 14.46
CA SER A 296 23.85 10.09 15.32
C SER A 296 23.82 11.61 15.14
N GLU A 297 24.81 12.19 14.46
CA GLU A 297 24.95 13.62 14.25
C GLU A 297 24.64 14.05 12.81
N LEU A 298 24.34 13.09 11.94
CA LEU A 298 23.91 13.35 10.57
C LEU A 298 22.49 13.94 10.60
N GLY A 299 22.37 15.18 10.17
CA GLY A 299 21.12 15.93 10.21
C GLY A 299 20.12 15.47 9.16
N ASN A 300 20.61 15.09 7.98
CA ASN A 300 19.78 14.72 6.84
C ASN A 300 20.42 13.65 5.95
N TYR A 301 19.55 12.98 5.19
CA TYR A 301 19.89 12.33 3.94
C TYR A 301 19.38 13.20 2.79
N ALA A 302 20.25 13.54 1.84
CA ALA A 302 19.95 14.47 0.75
C ALA A 302 20.67 14.12 -0.54
N GLU A 303 19.95 14.22 -1.66
CA GLU A 303 20.55 14.18 -2.99
C GLU A 303 19.84 15.10 -3.97
N TYR A 304 20.62 15.65 -4.90
CA TYR A 304 20.10 16.24 -6.12
C TYR A 304 20.83 15.65 -7.33
N SER A 305 20.11 15.28 -8.38
CA SER A 305 20.70 14.66 -9.57
C SER A 305 19.81 14.84 -10.81
N GLY A 306 20.26 14.38 -11.98
CA GLY A 306 19.48 14.54 -13.23
C GLY A 306 19.53 15.96 -13.82
N ALA A 307 20.58 16.71 -13.53
CA ALA A 307 20.82 18.08 -14.04
C ALA A 307 19.70 19.09 -13.71
N PRO A 308 19.40 19.33 -12.42
CA PRO A 308 18.49 20.39 -12.03
C PRO A 308 19.02 21.77 -12.45
N ASN A 309 18.11 22.70 -12.69
CA ASN A 309 18.44 24.07 -13.09
C ASN A 309 18.89 24.92 -11.88
N GLU A 310 19.38 26.13 -12.16
CA GLU A 310 19.91 27.04 -11.12
C GLU A 310 18.87 27.39 -10.04
N GLU A 311 17.61 27.62 -10.43
CA GLU A 311 16.53 27.99 -9.51
C GLU A 311 16.15 26.80 -8.59
N GLU A 312 16.08 25.59 -9.14
CA GLU A 312 15.84 24.36 -8.37
C GLU A 312 16.96 24.12 -7.35
N VAL A 313 18.22 24.23 -7.77
CA VAL A 313 19.38 24.09 -6.87
C VAL A 313 19.39 25.17 -5.80
N LEU A 314 19.01 26.41 -6.15
CA LEU A 314 18.90 27.52 -5.20
C LEU A 314 17.83 27.25 -4.14
N HIS A 315 16.65 26.79 -4.55
CA HIS A 315 15.57 26.41 -3.63
C HIS A 315 15.97 25.24 -2.73
N TYR A 316 16.61 24.23 -3.30
CA TYR A 316 17.14 23.09 -2.55
C TYR A 316 18.20 23.52 -1.52
N ALA A 317 19.15 24.36 -1.91
CA ALA A 317 20.20 24.87 -1.03
C ALA A 317 19.62 25.72 0.12
N ARG A 318 18.64 26.59 -0.16
CA ARG A 318 17.96 27.39 0.88
C ARG A 318 17.34 26.50 1.94
N VAL A 319 16.65 25.44 1.52
CA VAL A 319 16.08 24.44 2.43
C VAL A 319 17.16 23.86 3.36
N VAL A 320 18.29 23.41 2.83
CA VAL A 320 19.39 22.83 3.63
C VAL A 320 19.97 23.85 4.60
N LEU A 321 20.17 25.10 4.15
CA LEU A 321 20.70 26.17 4.99
C LEU A 321 19.74 26.57 6.11
N ASP A 322 18.45 26.70 5.80
CA ASP A 322 17.43 27.09 6.78
C ASP A 322 17.37 26.07 7.92
N VAL A 323 17.27 24.77 7.61
CA VAL A 323 17.20 23.74 8.65
C VAL A 323 18.50 23.55 9.43
N SER A 324 19.66 23.76 8.80
CA SER A 324 20.96 23.66 9.49
C SER A 324 21.25 24.89 10.35
N SER A 325 20.58 26.02 10.10
CA SER A 325 20.75 27.27 10.85
C SER A 325 19.92 27.35 12.14
N HIS A 326 18.99 26.43 12.36
CA HIS A 326 18.17 26.35 13.58
C HIS A 326 18.87 25.66 14.78
N LEU A 327 20.22 25.67 14.80
CA LEU A 327 21.06 25.15 15.88
C LEU A 327 20.99 25.99 17.17
#